data_AF-A0A089RWQ9-F1
#
_entry.id   AF-A0A089RWQ9-F1
#
_cell.length_a   1.000
_cell.length_b   1.000
_cell.length_c   1.000
_cell.angle_alpha   90.00
_cell.angle_beta   90.00
_cell.angle_gamma   90.00
#
_symmetry.space_group_name_H-M   'P 1'
#
loop_
_entity.id
_entity.type
_entity.pdbx_description
1 polymer ?
#
loop_
_entity_poly.entity_id
_entity_poly.type
_entity_poly.pdbx_seq_one_letter_code
_entity_poly.pdbx_strand_id
1 'polypeptide(L)'
;MVRPENDTDKTTPSVPETKVPVTDPSNLTEDEKDQVKTNVTDTNKDTLPSGSQVTVGDDGTTTVTYPDGSKDTIPGSDLVRQSTDADKTTPSVPETKVPVADPSHLTDSEKDQVKTNVTDANKDNLPSGSQITVGNDGTTTVAYPDGSKDTVPGDKVVEGKSDADNNEPKVPATR
;
A
#
# COMPACT_ATOMS: atom_id res chain seq x y z
N MET A 1 -7.99 -43.56 -32.90
CA MET A 1 -7.50 -43.45 -31.51
C MET A 1 -7.64 -42.01 -31.11
N VAL A 2 -8.54 -41.69 -30.17
CA VAL A 2 -8.69 -40.33 -29.64
C VAL A 2 -7.64 -40.16 -28.55
N ARG A 3 -6.87 -39.08 -28.57
CA ARG A 3 -5.95 -38.74 -27.46
C ARG A 3 -6.81 -38.43 -26.23
N PRO A 4 -6.48 -38.94 -25.03
CA PRO A 4 -7.15 -38.46 -23.82
C PRO A 4 -6.93 -36.95 -23.68
N GLU A 5 -7.99 -36.22 -23.34
CA GLU A 5 -7.92 -34.78 -23.04
C GLU A 5 -7.27 -34.56 -21.68
N ASN A 6 -6.33 -33.61 -21.61
CA ASN A 6 -5.66 -33.24 -20.37
C ASN A 6 -6.41 -32.12 -19.64
N ASP A 7 -6.14 -31.94 -18.35
CA ASP A 7 -6.74 -30.87 -17.54
C ASP A 7 -6.35 -29.46 -18.02
N THR A 8 -5.18 -29.31 -18.65
CA THR A 8 -4.75 -28.07 -19.35
C THR A 8 -5.64 -27.72 -20.55
N ASP A 9 -6.33 -28.70 -21.15
CA ASP A 9 -7.26 -28.43 -22.27
C ASP A 9 -8.64 -27.94 -21.77
N LYS A 10 -8.91 -28.09 -20.47
CA LYS A 10 -10.22 -27.85 -19.84
C LYS A 10 -10.23 -26.67 -18.88
N THR A 11 -9.07 -26.36 -18.31
CA THR A 11 -8.92 -25.33 -17.28
C THR A 11 -7.72 -24.45 -17.61
N THR A 12 -7.77 -23.18 -17.20
CA THR A 12 -6.63 -22.27 -17.28
C THR A 12 -6.55 -21.55 -15.95
N PRO A 13 -5.39 -21.57 -15.26
CA PRO A 13 -5.24 -20.87 -13.99
C PRO A 13 -5.51 -19.37 -14.16
N SER A 14 -6.35 -18.82 -13.30
CA SER A 14 -6.60 -17.38 -13.20
C SER A 14 -5.46 -16.69 -12.46
N VAL A 15 -5.12 -15.49 -12.92
CA VAL A 15 -4.11 -14.64 -12.28
C VAL A 15 -4.78 -13.84 -11.16
N PRO A 16 -4.21 -13.79 -9.93
CA PRO A 16 -4.67 -12.90 -8.88
C PRO A 16 -4.72 -11.43 -9.34
N GLU A 17 -5.70 -10.67 -8.87
CA GLU A 17 -5.86 -9.26 -9.28
C GLU A 17 -4.71 -8.36 -8.77
N THR A 18 -4.09 -8.73 -7.65
CA THR A 18 -3.01 -7.96 -7.03
C THR A 18 -1.69 -8.72 -7.08
N LYS A 19 -0.62 -8.00 -7.45
CA LYS A 19 0.75 -8.53 -7.45
C LYS A 19 1.34 -8.44 -6.05
N VAL A 20 2.21 -9.38 -5.70
CA VAL A 20 3.02 -9.32 -4.48
C VAL A 20 4.18 -8.34 -4.69
N PRO A 21 4.35 -7.32 -3.83
CA PRO A 21 5.55 -6.48 -3.84
C PRO A 21 6.73 -7.27 -3.31
N VAL A 22 7.82 -7.33 -4.07
CA VAL A 22 9.05 -8.03 -3.70
C VAL A 22 10.27 -7.15 -3.87
N THR A 23 11.31 -7.39 -3.06
CA THR A 23 12.53 -6.56 -3.13
C THR A 23 13.32 -6.85 -4.42
N ASP A 24 13.40 -8.12 -4.81
CA ASP A 24 14.07 -8.57 -6.03
C ASP A 24 13.14 -9.54 -6.81
N PRO A 25 12.45 -9.08 -7.86
CA PRO A 25 11.56 -9.92 -8.67
C PRO A 25 12.23 -11.11 -9.36
N SER A 26 13.56 -11.15 -9.41
CA SER A 26 14.31 -12.27 -9.97
C SER A 26 14.77 -13.30 -8.93
N ASN A 27 14.59 -13.00 -7.65
CA ASN A 27 15.05 -13.83 -6.54
C ASN A 27 14.16 -13.62 -5.30
N LEU A 28 12.99 -14.25 -5.33
CA LEU A 28 12.05 -14.25 -4.22
C LEU A 28 12.62 -15.01 -3.02
N THR A 29 12.44 -14.41 -1.85
CA THR A 29 12.56 -15.10 -0.57
C THR A 29 11.47 -16.17 -0.41
N GLU A 30 11.68 -17.11 0.51
CA GLU A 30 10.69 -18.17 0.76
C GLU A 30 9.34 -17.60 1.24
N ASP A 31 9.36 -16.53 2.04
CA ASP A 31 8.14 -15.85 2.48
C ASP A 31 7.38 -15.22 1.29
N GLU A 32 8.10 -14.59 0.35
CA GLU A 32 7.50 -14.03 -0.86
C GLU A 32 6.92 -15.13 -1.78
N LYS A 33 7.61 -16.28 -1.89
CA LYS A 33 7.10 -17.46 -2.64
C LYS A 33 5.82 -18.01 -2.01
N ASP A 34 5.78 -18.13 -0.69
CA ASP A 34 4.61 -18.63 0.03
C ASP A 34 3.42 -17.66 -0.12
N GLN A 35 3.66 -16.35 -0.12
CA GLN A 35 2.62 -15.37 -0.40
C GLN A 35 2.08 -15.49 -1.84
N VAL A 36 2.96 -15.60 -2.84
CA VAL A 36 2.53 -15.82 -4.24
C VAL A 36 1.72 -17.11 -4.37
N LYS A 37 2.21 -18.20 -3.77
CA LYS A 37 1.52 -19.50 -3.78
C LYS A 37 0.14 -19.42 -3.14
N THR A 38 0.01 -18.71 -2.01
CA THR A 38 -1.25 -18.50 -1.32
C THR A 38 -2.22 -17.73 -2.19
N ASN A 39 -1.80 -16.58 -2.75
CA ASN A 39 -2.65 -15.76 -3.62
C ASN A 39 -3.14 -16.53 -4.86
N VAL A 40 -2.25 -17.29 -5.52
CA VAL A 40 -2.62 -18.12 -6.67
C VAL A 40 -3.57 -19.24 -6.25
N THR A 41 -3.32 -19.92 -5.13
CA THR A 41 -4.19 -20.99 -4.63
C THR A 41 -5.59 -20.45 -4.29
N ASP A 42 -5.67 -19.33 -3.58
CA ASP A 42 -6.94 -18.73 -3.16
C ASP A 42 -7.78 -18.23 -4.35
N THR A 43 -7.12 -17.61 -5.34
CA THR A 43 -7.76 -17.17 -6.59
C THR A 43 -8.36 -18.34 -7.37
N ASN A 44 -7.76 -19.52 -7.26
CA ASN A 44 -8.07 -20.70 -8.08
C ASN A 44 -8.71 -21.86 -7.32
N LYS A 45 -9.05 -21.68 -6.03
CA LYS A 45 -9.52 -22.75 -5.14
C LYS A 45 -10.80 -23.45 -5.62
N ASP A 46 -11.62 -22.76 -6.43
CA ASP A 46 -12.90 -23.26 -6.94
C ASP A 46 -12.82 -23.72 -8.40
N THR A 47 -11.70 -23.45 -9.09
CA THR A 47 -11.55 -23.70 -10.54
C THR A 47 -10.55 -24.81 -10.83
N LEU A 48 -9.54 -25.01 -9.97
CA LEU A 48 -8.57 -26.08 -10.16
C LEU A 48 -9.13 -27.44 -9.74
N PRO A 49 -8.83 -28.51 -10.50
CA PRO A 49 -9.13 -29.87 -10.08
C PRO A 49 -8.54 -30.18 -8.71
N SER A 50 -9.29 -30.94 -7.89
CA SER A 50 -8.82 -31.41 -6.59
C SER A 50 -7.52 -32.22 -6.73
N GLY A 51 -6.52 -31.90 -5.92
CA GLY A 51 -5.19 -32.54 -5.96
C GLY A 51 -4.18 -31.82 -6.85
N SER A 52 -4.56 -30.72 -7.49
CA SER A 52 -3.61 -29.82 -8.17
C SER A 52 -2.60 -29.26 -7.17
N GLN A 53 -1.36 -29.09 -7.62
CA GLN A 53 -0.26 -28.57 -6.81
C GLN A 53 0.27 -27.27 -7.42
N VAL A 54 0.56 -26.30 -6.56
CA VAL A 54 1.12 -25.00 -6.94
C VAL A 54 2.55 -24.90 -6.41
N THR A 55 3.50 -24.61 -7.30
CA THR A 55 4.90 -24.35 -6.96
C THR A 55 5.36 -23.03 -7.56
N VAL A 56 6.21 -22.29 -6.84
CA VAL A 56 6.68 -20.96 -7.24
C VAL A 56 8.20 -21.00 -7.40
N GLY A 57 8.71 -20.55 -8.54
CA GLY A 57 10.14 -20.41 -8.82
C GLY A 57 10.75 -19.15 -8.18
N ASP A 58 12.07 -19.02 -8.30
CA ASP A 58 12.82 -17.88 -7.75
C ASP A 58 12.41 -16.53 -8.38
N ASP A 59 11.94 -16.53 -9.63
CA ASP A 59 11.45 -15.34 -10.33
C ASP A 59 9.94 -15.12 -10.17
N GLY A 60 9.29 -15.86 -9.26
CA GLY A 60 7.85 -15.85 -9.07
C GLY A 60 7.05 -16.64 -10.12
N THR A 61 7.70 -17.21 -11.14
CA THR A 61 7.01 -18.06 -12.13
C THR A 61 6.32 -19.20 -11.41
N THR A 62 5.00 -19.27 -11.54
CA THR A 62 4.18 -20.24 -10.82
C THR A 62 3.75 -21.35 -11.75
N THR A 63 4.05 -22.58 -11.37
CA THR A 63 3.61 -23.79 -12.09
C THR A 63 2.47 -24.44 -11.33
N VAL A 64 1.36 -24.68 -12.04
CA VAL A 64 0.26 -25.51 -11.56
C VAL A 64 0.43 -26.89 -12.17
N THR A 65 0.62 -27.91 -11.34
CA THR A 65 0.66 -29.31 -11.77
C THR A 65 -0.67 -29.97 -11.44
N TYR A 66 -1.36 -30.44 -12.46
CA TYR A 66 -2.65 -31.11 -12.35
C TYR A 66 -2.49 -32.59 -11.93
N PRO A 67 -3.56 -33.23 -11.41
CA PRO A 67 -3.53 -34.64 -11.03
C PRO A 67 -3.16 -35.60 -12.16
N ASP A 68 -3.49 -35.25 -13.41
CA ASP A 68 -3.12 -36.00 -14.62
C ASP A 68 -1.64 -35.81 -15.05
N GLY A 69 -0.91 -34.96 -14.33
CA GLY A 69 0.50 -34.64 -14.56
C GLY A 69 0.75 -33.52 -15.57
N SER A 70 -0.29 -33.05 -16.26
CA SER A 70 -0.23 -31.86 -17.12
C SER A 70 0.08 -30.62 -16.29
N LYS A 71 0.55 -29.54 -16.95
CA LYS A 71 1.04 -28.35 -16.26
C LYS A 71 0.67 -27.09 -17.01
N ASP A 72 0.26 -26.09 -16.24
CA ASP A 72 0.16 -24.71 -16.68
C ASP A 72 1.15 -23.84 -15.92
N THR A 73 1.47 -22.69 -16.51
CA THR A 73 2.41 -21.73 -15.94
C THR A 73 1.83 -20.33 -15.99
N ILE A 74 1.96 -19.61 -14.88
CA ILE A 74 1.68 -18.18 -14.78
C ILE A 74 3.04 -17.47 -14.69
N PRO A 75 3.36 -16.54 -15.62
CA PRO A 75 4.59 -15.77 -15.58
C PRO A 75 4.76 -15.02 -14.25
N GLY A 76 5.97 -15.01 -13.69
CA GLY A 76 6.25 -14.25 -12.47
C GLY A 76 5.94 -12.75 -12.62
N SER A 77 6.14 -12.19 -13.81
CA SER A 77 5.78 -10.80 -14.12
C SER A 77 4.31 -10.47 -13.92
N ASP A 78 3.42 -11.47 -13.94
CA ASP A 78 1.99 -11.28 -13.70
C ASP A 78 1.62 -11.40 -12.22
N LEU A 79 2.54 -11.91 -11.39
CA LEU A 79 2.31 -12.23 -9.98
C LEU A 79 3.11 -11.34 -9.02
N VAL A 80 4.28 -10.85 -9.44
CA VAL A 80 5.14 -10.00 -8.60
C VAL A 80 5.46 -8.68 -9.27
N ARG A 81 5.79 -7.69 -8.43
CA ARG A 81 6.36 -6.41 -8.85
C ARG A 81 7.46 -6.00 -7.89
N GLN A 82 8.39 -5.16 -8.36
CA GLN A 82 9.34 -4.55 -7.46
C GLN A 82 8.62 -3.68 -6.41
N SER A 83 8.95 -3.86 -5.13
CA SER A 83 8.42 -3.06 -4.03
C SER A 83 8.84 -1.60 -4.16
N THR A 84 7.88 -0.72 -3.99
CA THR A 84 8.08 0.73 -3.92
C THR A 84 8.55 1.16 -2.53
N ASP A 85 8.95 2.43 -2.41
CA ASP A 85 9.22 3.05 -1.12
C ASP A 85 7.95 3.05 -0.25
N ALA A 86 6.79 3.40 -0.82
CA ALA A 86 5.50 3.32 -0.12
C ALA A 86 5.17 1.91 0.42
N ASP A 87 5.55 0.84 -0.30
CA ASP A 87 5.36 -0.53 0.20
C ASP A 87 6.23 -0.85 1.44
N LYS A 88 7.33 -0.11 1.63
CA LYS A 88 8.33 -0.35 2.69
C LYS A 88 8.21 0.63 3.86
N THR A 89 7.47 1.72 3.66
CA THR A 89 7.36 2.81 4.62
C THR A 89 5.94 2.94 5.12
N THR A 90 5.79 3.44 6.34
CA THR A 90 4.50 3.90 6.83
C THR A 90 4.73 5.24 7.51
N PRO A 91 4.20 6.35 6.98
CA PRO A 91 4.38 7.65 7.61
C PRO A 91 3.83 7.67 9.03
N SER A 92 4.63 8.15 9.97
CA SER A 92 4.24 8.38 11.35
C SER A 92 3.24 9.53 11.41
N VAL A 93 2.22 9.37 12.24
CA VAL A 93 1.31 10.45 12.61
C VAL A 93 1.99 11.32 13.67
N PRO A 94 1.97 12.66 13.55
CA PRO A 94 2.50 13.55 14.59
C PRO A 94 1.73 13.41 15.90
N GLU A 95 2.44 13.54 17.03
CA GLU A 95 1.83 13.45 18.36
C GLU A 95 0.85 14.60 18.65
N THR A 96 1.14 15.78 18.09
CA THR A 96 0.35 17.00 18.28
C THR A 96 -0.39 17.35 17.01
N LYS A 97 -1.72 17.42 17.10
CA LYS A 97 -2.58 17.92 16.04
C LYS A 97 -2.55 19.45 15.97
N VAL A 98 -2.80 19.99 14.79
CA VAL A 98 -2.95 21.44 14.60
C VAL A 98 -4.40 21.83 14.88
N PRO A 99 -4.66 22.73 15.84
CA PRO A 99 -6.00 23.21 16.13
C PRO A 99 -6.46 24.19 15.06
N VAL A 100 -7.53 23.86 14.35
CA VAL A 100 -8.04 24.63 13.20
C VAL A 100 -9.48 25.08 13.41
N ALA A 101 -9.85 26.21 12.82
CA ALA A 101 -11.23 26.69 12.90
C ALA A 101 -12.18 25.88 11.99
N ASP A 102 -11.70 25.52 10.79
CA ASP A 102 -12.43 24.71 9.82
C ASP A 102 -11.53 23.57 9.31
N PRO A 103 -11.71 22.33 9.80
CA PRO A 103 -10.93 21.17 9.36
C PRO A 103 -11.04 20.84 7.87
N SER A 104 -12.04 21.38 7.16
CA SER A 104 -12.19 21.18 5.71
C SER A 104 -11.52 22.26 4.86
N HIS A 105 -11.09 23.37 5.47
CA HIS A 105 -10.50 24.53 4.79
C HIS A 105 -9.35 25.14 5.61
N LEU A 106 -8.24 24.42 5.72
CA LEU A 106 -7.02 24.94 6.32
C LEU A 106 -6.51 26.17 5.57
N THR A 107 -6.17 27.18 6.35
CA THR A 107 -5.36 28.31 5.91
C THR A 107 -3.94 27.86 5.57
N ASP A 108 -3.21 28.69 4.81
CA ASP A 108 -1.81 28.38 4.46
C ASP A 108 -0.93 28.23 5.70
N SER A 109 -1.16 29.04 6.74
CA SER A 109 -0.43 28.91 8.01
C SER A 109 -0.73 27.59 8.74
N GLU A 110 -1.98 27.12 8.72
CA GLU A 110 -2.33 25.83 9.31
C GLU A 110 -1.72 24.67 8.51
N LYS A 111 -1.70 24.76 7.17
CA LYS A 111 -1.02 23.77 6.31
C LYS A 111 0.47 23.71 6.58
N ASP A 112 1.14 24.86 6.72
CA ASP A 112 2.56 24.93 7.03
C ASP A 112 2.86 24.28 8.38
N GLN A 113 2.02 24.53 9.39
CA GLN A 113 2.17 23.90 10.71
C GLN A 113 1.96 22.38 10.65
N VAL A 114 0.94 21.90 9.92
CA VAL A 114 0.73 20.45 9.69
C VAL A 114 1.94 19.85 9.01
N LYS A 115 2.46 20.51 7.97
CA LYS A 115 3.63 20.05 7.22
C LYS A 115 4.86 19.95 8.13
N THR A 116 5.11 20.94 8.98
CA THR A 116 6.21 20.91 9.96
C THR A 116 6.04 19.74 10.94
N ASN A 117 4.86 19.61 11.57
CA ASN A 117 4.60 18.54 12.53
C ASN A 117 4.80 17.14 11.91
N VAL A 118 4.27 16.92 10.69
CA VAL A 118 4.45 15.65 9.98
C VAL A 118 5.92 15.44 9.59
N THR A 119 6.62 16.48 9.12
CA THR A 119 8.06 16.38 8.79
C THR A 119 8.88 15.97 10.00
N ASP A 120 8.65 16.60 11.15
CA ASP A 120 9.38 16.32 12.39
C ASP A 120 9.13 14.91 12.91
N ALA A 121 7.87 14.43 12.85
CA ALA A 121 7.50 13.07 13.23
C ALA A 121 8.12 11.99 12.32
N ASN A 122 8.61 12.37 11.14
CA ASN A 122 9.05 11.47 10.08
C ASN A 122 10.52 11.65 9.66
N LYS A 123 11.27 12.54 10.33
CA LYS A 123 12.64 12.93 9.97
C LYS A 123 13.65 11.77 9.86
N ASP A 124 13.40 10.67 10.57
CA ASP A 124 14.27 9.48 10.58
C ASP A 124 13.66 8.28 9.84
N ASN A 125 12.44 8.42 9.31
CA ASN A 125 11.65 7.31 8.76
C ASN A 125 11.47 7.41 7.24
N LEU A 126 11.52 8.62 6.66
CA LEU A 126 11.30 8.80 5.23
C LEU A 126 12.60 8.66 4.43
N PRO A 127 12.55 8.02 3.24
CA PRO A 127 13.64 8.03 2.29
C PRO A 127 14.11 9.45 1.97
N SER A 128 15.41 9.61 1.75
CA SER A 128 15.97 10.91 1.35
C SER A 128 15.36 11.38 0.02
N GLY A 129 14.94 12.65 -0.04
CA GLY A 129 14.26 13.21 -1.20
C GLY A 129 12.74 13.13 -1.16
N SER A 130 12.15 12.47 -0.15
CA SER A 130 10.69 12.47 0.06
C SER A 130 10.14 13.89 0.24
N GLN A 131 8.95 14.14 -0.31
CA GLN A 131 8.28 15.44 -0.28
C GLN A 131 6.94 15.34 0.46
N ILE A 132 6.66 16.31 1.33
CA ILE A 132 5.40 16.39 2.07
C ILE A 132 4.57 17.56 1.55
N THR A 133 3.30 17.28 1.26
CA THR A 133 2.29 18.26 0.83
C THR A 133 1.02 18.09 1.66
N VAL A 134 0.32 19.19 1.93
CA VAL A 134 -0.88 19.20 2.78
C VAL A 134 -2.06 19.75 1.98
N GLY A 135 -3.14 18.98 1.93
CA GLY A 135 -4.41 19.35 1.30
C GLY A 135 -5.20 20.39 2.11
N ASN A 136 -6.30 20.87 1.53
CA ASN A 136 -7.19 21.83 2.20
C ASN A 136 -7.85 21.24 3.46
N ASP A 137 -8.03 19.94 3.52
CA ASP A 137 -8.63 19.20 4.62
C ASP A 137 -7.58 18.65 5.62
N GLY A 138 -6.32 19.08 5.48
CA GLY A 138 -5.19 18.54 6.25
C GLY A 138 -4.69 17.18 5.78
N THR A 139 -5.33 16.52 4.79
CA THR A 139 -4.82 15.27 4.23
C THR A 139 -3.40 15.49 3.74
N THR A 140 -2.44 14.81 4.35
CA THR A 140 -1.03 15.00 4.09
C THR A 140 -0.53 13.89 3.18
N THR A 141 -0.01 14.25 2.01
CA THR A 141 0.58 13.31 1.06
C THR A 141 2.09 13.33 1.20
N VAL A 142 2.67 12.15 1.41
CA VAL A 142 4.11 11.89 1.33
C VAL A 142 4.39 11.31 -0.05
N ALA A 143 5.15 12.02 -0.87
CA ALA A 143 5.60 11.56 -2.17
C ALA A 143 7.06 11.13 -2.10
N TYR A 144 7.32 9.89 -2.51
CA TYR A 144 8.66 9.29 -2.48
C TYR A 144 9.42 9.54 -3.78
N PRO A 145 10.76 9.44 -3.78
CA PRO A 145 11.59 9.64 -4.97
C PRO A 145 11.28 8.68 -6.12
N ASP A 146 10.81 7.46 -5.83
CA ASP A 146 10.40 6.47 -6.82
C ASP A 146 9.02 6.76 -7.45
N GLY A 147 8.36 7.85 -7.02
CA GLY A 147 7.07 8.32 -7.50
C GLY A 147 5.86 7.73 -6.76
N SER A 148 6.06 6.72 -5.92
CA SER A 148 5.04 6.17 -5.02
C SER A 148 4.64 7.19 -3.96
N LYS A 149 3.50 6.96 -3.29
CA LYS A 149 2.92 7.92 -2.34
C LYS A 149 2.19 7.21 -1.22
N ASP A 150 2.27 7.79 -0.03
CA ASP A 150 1.41 7.50 1.10
C ASP A 150 0.62 8.74 1.52
N THR A 151 -0.45 8.51 2.28
CA THR A 151 -1.30 9.57 2.81
C THR A 151 -1.50 9.40 4.31
N VAL A 152 -1.36 10.50 5.06
CA VAL A 152 -1.84 10.62 6.43
C VAL A 152 -3.18 11.36 6.40
N PRO A 153 -4.28 10.74 6.86
CA PRO A 153 -5.59 11.36 6.86
C PRO A 153 -5.64 12.66 7.68
N GLY A 154 -6.40 13.66 7.21
CA GLY A 154 -6.51 14.97 7.86
C GLY A 154 -6.93 14.92 9.33
N ASP A 155 -7.87 14.04 9.67
CA ASP A 155 -8.36 13.84 11.04
C ASP A 155 -7.28 13.31 12.01
N LYS A 156 -6.14 12.84 11.50
CA LYS A 156 -4.98 12.43 12.29
C LYS A 156 -4.03 13.59 12.59
N VAL A 157 -4.09 14.68 11.83
CA VAL A 157 -3.12 15.79 11.92
C VAL A 157 -3.75 17.12 12.30
N VAL A 158 -5.07 17.28 12.16
CA VAL A 158 -5.80 18.47 12.62
C VAL A 158 -6.91 18.10 13.59
N GLU A 159 -7.28 19.08 14.43
CA GLU A 159 -8.46 19.01 15.28
C GLU A 159 -9.23 20.32 15.25
N GLY A 160 -10.55 20.25 15.26
CA GLY A 160 -11.38 21.44 15.33
C GLY A 160 -11.23 22.11 16.70
N LYS A 161 -11.02 23.42 16.71
CA LYS A 161 -11.10 24.20 17.95
C LYS A 161 -12.49 23.98 18.56
N SER A 162 -12.52 23.46 19.78
CA SER A 162 -13.75 23.45 20.58
C SER A 162 -14.03 24.89 21.04
N ASP A 163 -15.29 25.28 21.23
CA ASP A 163 -15.67 26.65 21.64
C ASP A 163 -14.95 27.17 22.90
N ALA A 164 -14.34 26.30 23.69
CA ALA A 164 -13.52 26.63 24.86
C ALA A 164 -12.16 27.29 24.53
N ASP A 165 -11.65 27.15 23.31
CA ASP A 165 -10.30 27.61 22.91
C ASP A 165 -10.31 28.99 22.20
N ASN A 166 -11.49 29.62 22.09
CA ASN A 166 -11.69 30.89 21.39
C ASN A 166 -11.66 32.13 22.33
N ASN A 167 -11.18 31.97 23.57
CA ASN A 167 -11.01 33.09 24.50
C ASN A 167 -9.65 33.75 24.31
N GLU A 168 -9.50 34.46 23.20
CA GLU A 168 -8.56 35.57 23.12
C GLU A 168 -9.09 36.66 24.10
N PRO A 169 -8.33 37.09 25.12
CA PRO A 169 -8.80 38.10 26.05
C PRO A 169 -9.00 39.40 25.29
N LYS A 170 -10.26 39.75 25.02
CA LYS A 170 -10.66 41.05 24.48
C LYS A 170 -10.31 42.10 25.53
N VAL A 171 -9.11 42.67 25.42
CA VAL A 171 -8.67 43.81 26.24
C VAL A 171 -9.76 44.89 26.19
N PRO A 172 -10.41 45.24 27.32
CA PRO A 172 -11.35 46.34 27.31
C PRO A 172 -10.56 47.64 27.13
N ALA A 173 -10.78 48.32 26.01
CA ALA A 173 -10.29 49.67 25.81
C ALA A 173 -11.01 50.62 26.78
N THR A 174 -10.36 50.98 27.88
CA THR A 174 -10.80 52.09 28.74
C THR A 174 -10.28 53.41 28.18
N ARG A 175 -11.21 54.34 27.98
CA ARG A 175 -11.05 55.72 27.56
C ARG A 175 -10.49 56.60 28.67
#